data_AF-A0A3E2JRC1-F1
#
_entry.id   AF-A0A3E2JRC1-F1
#
_cell.length_a   1.000
_cell.length_b   1.000
_cell.length_c   1.000
_cell.angle_alpha   90.00
_cell.angle_beta   90.00
_cell.angle_gamma   90.00
#
_symmetry.space_group_name_H-M   'P 1'
#
loop_
_entity.id
_entity.type
_entity.pdbx_description
1 polymer ?
#
loop_
_entity_poly.entity_id
_entity_poly.type
_entity_poly.pdbx_seq_one_letter_code
_entity_poly.pdbx_strand_id
1 'polypeptide(L)'
;MTELLSIRDLTGGYSEEAVVNDVSFNVHQGELFGVLGPNGSGKTTLLKMMSGILPYGQGEITVKRKKIKDYTAKELAKIVAVLPQHSAQSFSYTVKETVSLGRYAHQRGWLQSWSAEDEEIVKKAMAQTGITAFGDHYLDELSGGERQRVFLAQALAQEPEILLLDEPTNHLDLSFQKELLDQLRQWTKERQLTVVSIFHDLNLAGLYCDRLLLLEKGRINKIGTPIEVLRKERIETVYHTSIERLAHPAIPKPQMVLLPEGTGVESNNIEINEQYLKVSDDIIQLVAPMPLRTLSSGVTGAGFSWHHTFINRHVDQNYDCSDHIQEMKEYLLTRGFVPEETVGMMTAVNLHDVVYRFYQEEDISVFIVVTAGTGNAVDATSNKRISYKQTTGTINTWIFINGRLSEAAFVQSMVTATEAKVKALLDFGIKDPVTGTYATGTSTDSILIASIQQGTEVQYAGTITPLGNLISKGIYECMTISLENYKNRHSL
;
A
#
# COMPACT_ATOMS: atom_id res chain seq x y z
N MET A 1 7.14 -4.53 29.74
CA MET A 1 5.87 -5.15 29.32
C MET A 1 5.65 -6.39 30.17
N THR A 2 4.48 -6.54 30.78
CA THR A 2 4.17 -7.70 31.64
C THR A 2 3.63 -8.83 30.79
N GLU A 3 4.18 -10.03 30.93
CA GLU A 3 3.66 -11.24 30.29
C GLU A 3 2.31 -11.63 30.89
N LEU A 4 1.28 -11.74 30.05
CA LEU A 4 -0.09 -12.06 30.47
C LEU A 4 -0.50 -13.49 30.10
N LEU A 5 -0.08 -13.95 28.92
CA LEU A 5 -0.31 -15.30 28.40
C LEU A 5 1.04 -15.90 27.96
N SER A 6 1.34 -17.12 28.42
CA SER A 6 2.56 -17.84 28.02
C SER A 6 2.24 -19.27 27.66
N ILE A 7 2.76 -19.70 26.52
CA ILE A 7 2.64 -21.02 25.93
C ILE A 7 4.04 -21.61 25.85
N ARG A 8 4.23 -22.82 26.38
CA ARG A 8 5.53 -23.53 26.39
C ARG A 8 5.35 -24.95 25.90
N ASP A 9 6.11 -25.31 24.88
CA ASP A 9 6.27 -26.62 24.26
C ASP A 9 4.92 -27.29 23.96
N LEU A 10 3.95 -26.48 23.53
CA LEU A 10 2.56 -26.89 23.38
C LEU A 10 2.41 -27.82 22.19
N THR A 11 1.90 -29.03 22.46
CA THR A 11 1.55 -30.01 21.45
C THR A 11 0.16 -30.56 21.71
N GLY A 12 -0.71 -30.52 20.69
CA GLY A 12 -2.11 -30.93 20.82
C GLY A 12 -2.93 -30.75 19.55
N GLY A 13 -4.21 -31.12 19.62
CA GLY A 13 -5.12 -31.08 18.48
C GLY A 13 -6.33 -31.97 18.66
N TYR A 14 -6.92 -32.36 17.53
CA TYR A 14 -8.04 -33.28 17.46
C TYR A 14 -7.51 -34.67 17.07
N SER A 15 -7.93 -35.74 17.76
CA SER A 15 -7.52 -37.15 17.52
C SER A 15 -6.07 -37.52 17.91
N GLU A 16 -5.56 -38.67 17.41
CA GLU A 16 -4.23 -39.21 17.73
C GLU A 16 -3.07 -38.40 17.12
N GLU A 17 -3.33 -37.59 16.08
CA GLU A 17 -2.32 -36.74 15.46
C GLU A 17 -2.38 -35.29 15.97
N ALA A 18 -1.23 -34.77 16.39
CA ALA A 18 -1.12 -33.40 16.87
C ALA A 18 -1.13 -32.39 15.70
N VAL A 19 -2.14 -31.53 15.69
CA VAL A 19 -2.29 -30.43 14.70
C VAL A 19 -1.34 -29.28 15.00
N VAL A 20 -1.05 -29.05 16.28
CA VAL A 20 -0.06 -28.07 16.76
C VAL A 20 1.06 -28.84 17.44
N ASN A 21 2.29 -28.52 17.11
CA ASN A 21 3.49 -29.24 17.52
C ASN A 21 4.55 -28.25 18.00
N ASP A 22 5.03 -28.42 19.23
CA ASP A 22 6.20 -27.71 19.76
C ASP A 22 6.12 -26.18 19.60
N VAL A 23 5.02 -25.61 20.10
CA VAL A 23 4.74 -24.17 20.02
C VAL A 23 5.05 -23.49 21.35
N SER A 24 5.97 -22.52 21.32
CA SER A 24 6.40 -21.74 22.48
C SER A 24 6.40 -20.23 22.18
N PHE A 25 5.59 -19.46 22.90
CA PHE A 25 5.54 -17.99 22.78
C PHE A 25 4.84 -17.32 23.96
N ASN A 26 4.89 -15.99 23.98
CA ASN A 26 4.20 -15.17 24.97
C ASN A 26 3.48 -13.98 24.34
N VAL A 27 2.42 -13.54 25.02
CA VAL A 27 1.65 -12.34 24.71
C VAL A 27 1.67 -11.41 25.92
N HIS A 28 2.02 -10.17 25.67
CA HIS A 28 2.14 -9.12 26.66
C HIS A 28 0.80 -8.42 26.90
N GLN A 29 0.63 -7.91 28.11
CA GLN A 29 -0.54 -7.10 28.45
C GLN A 29 -0.64 -5.87 27.52
N GLY A 30 -1.84 -5.62 26.97
CA GLY A 30 -2.11 -4.50 26.08
C GLY A 30 -1.56 -4.68 24.65
N GLU A 31 -1.15 -5.89 24.28
CA GLU A 31 -0.65 -6.23 22.94
C GLU A 31 -1.79 -6.67 22.02
N LEU A 32 -1.76 -6.23 20.75
CA LEU A 32 -2.53 -6.83 19.66
C LEU A 32 -1.62 -7.81 18.91
N PHE A 33 -1.76 -9.09 19.25
CA PHE A 33 -0.95 -10.19 18.74
C PHE A 33 -1.67 -10.94 17.62
N GLY A 34 -1.11 -10.90 16.41
CA GLY A 34 -1.69 -11.55 15.24
C GLY A 34 -1.17 -12.97 15.04
N VAL A 35 -2.06 -13.90 14.72
CA VAL A 35 -1.71 -15.27 14.31
C VAL A 35 -2.02 -15.43 12.82
N LEU A 36 -0.97 -15.71 12.05
CA LEU A 36 -0.98 -15.91 10.61
C LEU A 36 -0.63 -17.35 10.26
N GLY A 37 -0.91 -17.74 9.03
CA GLY A 37 -0.53 -19.02 8.47
C GLY A 37 -1.53 -19.52 7.42
N PRO A 38 -1.12 -20.45 6.54
CA PRO A 38 -2.00 -21.07 5.57
C PRO A 38 -3.19 -21.80 6.20
N ASN A 39 -4.16 -22.18 5.38
CA ASN A 39 -5.24 -23.05 5.82
C ASN A 39 -4.68 -24.40 6.30
N GLY A 40 -5.26 -24.94 7.37
CA GLY A 40 -4.77 -26.19 7.98
C GLY A 40 -3.49 -26.06 8.81
N SER A 41 -2.92 -24.85 8.99
CA SER A 41 -1.69 -24.69 9.80
C SER A 41 -1.89 -24.87 11.31
N GLY A 42 -3.13 -24.90 11.80
CA GLY A 42 -3.46 -25.11 13.22
C GLY A 42 -3.84 -23.85 14.01
N LYS A 43 -4.08 -22.71 13.34
CA LYS A 43 -4.40 -21.40 13.99
C LYS A 43 -5.59 -21.49 14.94
N THR A 44 -6.75 -21.91 14.43
CA THR A 44 -7.98 -22.09 15.22
C THR A 44 -7.80 -23.12 16.34
N THR A 45 -7.07 -24.20 16.09
CA THR A 45 -6.74 -25.22 17.11
C THR A 45 -5.91 -24.63 18.24
N LEU A 46 -4.89 -23.84 17.92
CA LEU A 46 -4.06 -23.12 18.89
C LEU A 46 -4.91 -22.15 19.71
N LEU A 47 -5.79 -21.37 19.06
CA LEU A 47 -6.69 -20.44 19.75
C LEU A 47 -7.66 -21.15 20.71
N LYS A 48 -8.23 -22.29 20.30
CA LYS A 48 -9.09 -23.11 21.17
C LYS A 48 -8.36 -23.75 22.35
N MET A 49 -7.07 -24.06 22.21
CA MET A 49 -6.26 -24.51 23.35
C MET A 49 -5.95 -23.35 24.31
N MET A 50 -5.62 -22.17 23.77
CA MET A 50 -5.39 -20.95 24.56
C MET A 50 -6.64 -20.49 25.32
N SER A 51 -7.84 -20.76 24.80
CA SER A 51 -9.10 -20.45 25.49
C SER A 51 -9.50 -21.49 26.55
N GLY A 52 -8.81 -22.64 26.61
CA GLY A 52 -9.17 -23.75 27.49
C GLY A 52 -10.34 -24.60 27.01
N ILE A 53 -10.89 -24.34 25.81
CA ILE A 53 -11.99 -25.12 25.22
C ILE A 53 -11.49 -26.48 24.74
N LEU A 54 -10.31 -26.51 24.12
CA LEU A 54 -9.67 -27.73 23.62
C LEU A 54 -8.55 -28.15 24.58
N PRO A 55 -8.58 -29.37 25.15
CA PRO A 55 -7.44 -29.87 25.93
C PRO A 55 -6.20 -30.07 25.05
N TYR A 56 -5.03 -29.94 25.67
CA TYR A 56 -3.73 -30.19 25.05
C TYR A 56 -3.01 -31.36 25.72
N GLY A 57 -2.22 -32.10 24.92
CA GLY A 57 -1.54 -33.32 25.34
C GLY A 57 -0.23 -33.05 26.08
N GLN A 58 0.63 -32.19 25.52
CA GLN A 58 1.93 -31.85 26.09
C GLN A 58 2.14 -30.33 26.14
N GLY A 59 3.07 -29.90 26.99
CA GLY A 59 3.39 -28.49 27.22
C GLY A 59 2.57 -27.84 28.32
N GLU A 60 2.57 -26.52 28.34
CA GLU A 60 1.95 -25.69 29.37
C GLU A 60 1.38 -24.40 28.77
N ILE A 61 0.17 -24.03 29.22
CA ILE A 61 -0.41 -22.72 28.97
C ILE A 61 -0.65 -22.05 30.33
N THR A 62 -0.10 -20.86 30.53
CA THR A 62 -0.30 -20.05 31.74
C THR A 62 -0.95 -18.71 31.40
N VAL A 63 -1.94 -18.34 32.19
CA VAL A 63 -2.61 -17.03 32.15
C VAL A 63 -2.35 -16.36 33.50
N LYS A 64 -1.84 -15.12 33.51
CA LYS A 64 -1.45 -14.41 34.74
C LYS A 64 -0.56 -15.26 35.66
N ARG A 65 0.37 -16.03 35.06
CA ARG A 65 1.31 -16.97 35.72
C ARG A 65 0.66 -18.16 36.43
N LYS A 66 -0.63 -18.42 36.25
CA LYS A 66 -1.33 -19.62 36.74
C LYS A 66 -1.66 -20.52 35.54
N LYS A 67 -1.50 -21.85 35.68
CA LYS A 67 -1.82 -22.79 34.60
C LYS A 67 -3.29 -22.70 34.25
N ILE A 68 -3.61 -22.76 32.95
CA ILE A 68 -4.99 -22.67 32.48
C ILE A 68 -5.87 -23.78 33.06
N LYS A 69 -5.31 -24.97 33.27
CA LYS A 69 -5.97 -26.14 33.86
C LYS A 69 -6.34 -25.96 35.35
N ASP A 70 -5.70 -25.02 36.04
CA ASP A 70 -5.94 -24.75 37.47
C ASP A 70 -7.05 -23.71 37.70
N TYR A 71 -7.60 -23.12 36.63
CA TYR A 71 -8.75 -22.23 36.70
C TYR A 71 -10.05 -23.03 36.62
N THR A 72 -11.05 -22.62 37.40
CA THR A 72 -12.42 -23.05 37.09
C THR A 72 -12.91 -22.34 35.83
N ALA A 73 -13.88 -22.94 35.13
CA ALA A 73 -14.47 -22.32 33.93
C ALA A 73 -14.98 -20.90 34.21
N LYS A 74 -15.58 -20.66 35.38
CA LYS A 74 -16.10 -19.35 35.79
C LYS A 74 -15.00 -18.34 36.09
N GLU A 75 -13.87 -18.77 36.64
CA GLU A 75 -12.71 -17.88 36.85
C GLU A 75 -12.05 -17.51 35.51
N LEU A 76 -11.86 -18.50 34.63
CA LEU A 76 -11.24 -18.28 33.33
C LEU A 76 -12.11 -17.37 32.45
N ALA A 77 -13.43 -17.57 32.46
CA ALA A 77 -14.41 -16.72 31.78
C ALA A 77 -14.55 -15.30 32.39
N LYS A 78 -13.75 -14.90 33.37
CA LYS A 78 -13.61 -13.48 33.75
C LYS A 78 -12.36 -12.84 33.17
N ILE A 79 -11.43 -13.65 32.68
CA ILE A 79 -10.11 -13.22 32.23
C ILE A 79 -10.03 -13.33 30.71
N VAL A 80 -10.56 -14.41 30.12
CA VAL A 80 -10.48 -14.73 28.69
C VAL A 80 -11.87 -14.75 28.08
N ALA A 81 -12.11 -13.90 27.07
CA ALA A 81 -13.28 -13.97 26.21
C ALA A 81 -12.88 -14.47 24.82
N VAL A 82 -13.79 -15.17 24.15
CA VAL A 82 -13.59 -15.70 22.79
C VAL A 82 -14.68 -15.17 21.89
N LEU A 83 -14.30 -14.58 20.75
CA LEU A 83 -15.21 -14.32 19.64
C LEU A 83 -15.02 -15.42 18.59
N PRO A 84 -15.93 -16.42 18.51
CA PRO A 84 -15.83 -17.48 17.53
C PRO A 84 -16.19 -17.00 16.12
N GLN A 85 -15.64 -17.66 15.09
CA GLN A 85 -15.90 -17.39 13.68
C GLN A 85 -17.39 -17.55 13.28
N HIS A 86 -18.10 -18.52 13.86
CA HIS A 86 -19.50 -18.78 13.58
C HIS A 86 -20.29 -19.08 14.85
N SER A 87 -21.38 -18.34 15.05
CA SER A 87 -22.42 -18.66 16.02
C SER A 87 -23.65 -19.18 15.26
N ALA A 88 -23.74 -20.48 15.04
CA ALA A 88 -25.02 -21.07 14.67
C ALA A 88 -25.90 -21.05 15.93
N GLN A 89 -26.87 -20.13 16.00
CA GLN A 89 -27.87 -20.14 17.06
C GLN A 89 -29.18 -20.68 16.51
N SER A 90 -29.78 -21.60 17.26
CA SER A 90 -31.07 -22.23 16.96
C SER A 90 -32.24 -21.54 17.66
N PHE A 91 -32.01 -20.44 18.38
CA PHE A 91 -32.98 -19.73 19.20
C PHE A 91 -32.95 -18.22 18.92
N SER A 92 -34.11 -17.58 18.90
CA SER A 92 -34.26 -16.13 18.70
C SER A 92 -34.09 -15.40 20.03
N TYR A 93 -32.91 -14.85 20.28
CA TYR A 93 -32.65 -13.89 21.35
C TYR A 93 -32.62 -12.47 20.80
N THR A 94 -33.01 -11.50 21.63
CA THR A 94 -32.75 -10.09 21.33
C THR A 94 -31.26 -9.77 21.43
N VAL A 95 -30.85 -8.68 20.80
CA VAL A 95 -29.47 -8.17 20.90
C VAL A 95 -29.08 -7.94 22.34
N LYS A 96 -29.92 -7.25 23.12
CA LYS A 96 -29.62 -6.94 24.53
C LYS A 96 -29.50 -8.20 25.37
N GLU A 97 -30.36 -9.19 25.18
CA GLU A 97 -30.27 -10.49 25.87
C GLU A 97 -28.95 -11.20 25.52
N THR A 98 -28.57 -11.18 24.25
CA THR A 98 -27.31 -11.79 23.79
C THR A 98 -26.10 -11.14 24.44
N VAL A 99 -26.03 -9.81 24.48
CA VAL A 99 -24.93 -9.10 25.15
C VAL A 99 -24.93 -9.37 26.65
N SER A 100 -26.12 -9.45 27.25
CA SER A 100 -26.31 -9.73 28.68
C SER A 100 -25.74 -11.08 29.12
N LEU A 101 -25.71 -12.07 28.22
CA LEU A 101 -25.06 -13.37 28.49
C LEU A 101 -23.56 -13.24 28.81
N GLY A 102 -22.90 -12.16 28.36
CA GLY A 102 -21.50 -11.86 28.73
C GLY A 102 -21.29 -11.68 30.24
N ARG A 103 -22.35 -11.34 30.99
CA ARG A 103 -22.29 -11.17 32.46
C ARG A 103 -22.49 -12.47 33.25
N TYR A 104 -22.75 -13.60 32.59
CA TYR A 104 -23.03 -14.87 33.25
C TYR A 104 -21.93 -15.29 34.25
N ALA A 105 -20.65 -15.10 33.89
CA ALA A 105 -19.53 -15.42 34.77
C ALA A 105 -19.46 -14.55 36.04
N HIS A 106 -20.09 -13.37 36.04
CA HIS A 106 -20.04 -12.40 37.15
C HIS A 106 -21.21 -12.52 38.14
N GLN A 107 -22.30 -13.18 37.75
CA GLN A 107 -23.49 -13.37 38.59
C GLN A 107 -23.15 -14.14 39.90
N ARG A 108 -23.67 -13.64 41.03
CA ARG A 108 -23.40 -14.17 42.39
C ARG A 108 -24.65 -14.84 42.99
N GLY A 109 -24.44 -15.89 43.78
CA GLY A 109 -25.49 -16.53 44.58
C GLY A 109 -26.35 -17.56 43.84
N TRP A 110 -27.22 -18.24 44.59
CA TRP A 110 -28.11 -19.30 44.08
C TRP A 110 -29.32 -18.75 43.30
N LEU A 111 -29.63 -17.46 43.48
CA LEU A 111 -30.77 -16.74 42.86
C LEU A 111 -30.37 -15.81 41.69
N GLN A 112 -29.14 -15.91 41.16
CA GLN A 112 -28.62 -15.16 39.99
C GLN A 112 -29.32 -13.81 39.72
N SER A 113 -29.16 -12.83 40.61
CA SER A 113 -29.86 -11.54 40.47
C SER A 113 -29.10 -10.60 39.54
N TRP A 114 -29.78 -10.11 38.49
CA TRP A 114 -29.30 -9.02 37.63
C TRP A 114 -29.05 -7.74 38.43
N SER A 115 -27.86 -7.15 38.32
CA SER A 115 -27.50 -5.93 39.06
C SER A 115 -27.57 -4.68 38.18
N ALA A 116 -27.66 -3.50 38.82
CA ALA A 116 -27.55 -2.23 38.11
C ALA A 116 -26.17 -2.04 37.45
N GLU A 117 -25.12 -2.64 38.03
CA GLU A 117 -23.77 -2.64 37.46
C GLU A 117 -23.72 -3.47 36.18
N ASP A 118 -24.34 -4.65 36.15
CA ASP A 118 -24.44 -5.48 34.95
C ASP A 118 -25.17 -4.76 33.81
N GLU A 119 -26.27 -4.06 34.13
CA GLU A 119 -27.03 -3.25 33.17
C GLU A 119 -26.16 -2.15 32.54
N GLU A 120 -25.39 -1.42 33.35
CA GLU A 120 -24.52 -0.35 32.85
C GLU A 120 -23.35 -0.89 32.01
N ILE A 121 -22.78 -2.04 32.38
CA ILE A 121 -21.72 -2.69 31.60
C ILE A 121 -22.26 -3.15 30.24
N VAL A 122 -23.45 -3.74 30.19
CA VAL A 122 -24.10 -4.13 28.93
C VAL A 122 -24.35 -2.92 28.06
N LYS A 123 -24.96 -1.85 28.58
CA LYS A 123 -25.19 -0.61 27.81
C LYS A 123 -23.88 -0.03 27.28
N LYS A 124 -22.84 0.00 28.10
CA LYS A 124 -21.52 0.50 27.73
C LYS A 124 -20.90 -0.35 26.60
N ALA A 125 -21.02 -1.68 26.67
CA ALA A 125 -20.54 -2.57 25.61
C ALA A 125 -21.32 -2.38 24.31
N MET A 126 -22.65 -2.27 24.37
CA MET A 126 -23.50 -2.00 23.21
C MET A 126 -23.21 -0.63 22.56
N ALA A 127 -22.89 0.39 23.37
CA ALA A 127 -22.51 1.71 22.87
C ALA A 127 -21.15 1.68 22.17
N GLN A 128 -20.19 0.93 22.72
CA GLN A 128 -18.84 0.82 22.17
C GLN A 128 -18.79 0.14 20.82
N THR A 129 -19.69 -0.80 20.55
CA THR A 129 -19.77 -1.50 19.28
C THR A 129 -20.87 -0.94 18.36
N GLY A 130 -21.47 0.20 18.70
CA GLY A 130 -22.46 0.87 17.84
C GLY A 130 -23.77 0.12 17.65
N ILE A 131 -24.11 -0.84 18.52
CA ILE A 131 -25.34 -1.66 18.41
C ILE A 131 -26.45 -1.27 19.38
N THR A 132 -26.36 -0.10 20.01
CA THR A 132 -27.35 0.38 20.99
C THR A 132 -28.77 0.48 20.40
N ALA A 133 -28.89 0.97 19.16
CA ALA A 133 -30.19 1.12 18.49
C ALA A 133 -30.89 -0.22 18.20
N PHE A 134 -30.12 -1.32 18.15
CA PHE A 134 -30.64 -2.65 17.85
C PHE A 134 -31.02 -3.45 19.09
N GLY A 135 -30.98 -2.86 20.29
CA GLY A 135 -31.10 -3.60 21.55
C GLY A 135 -32.31 -4.54 21.65
N ASP A 136 -33.46 -4.11 21.14
CA ASP A 136 -34.72 -4.86 21.19
C ASP A 136 -34.98 -5.71 19.92
N HIS A 137 -34.11 -5.60 18.91
CA HIS A 137 -34.19 -6.42 17.70
C HIS A 137 -33.74 -7.84 17.98
N TYR A 138 -34.26 -8.79 17.20
CA TYR A 138 -33.78 -10.16 17.24
C TYR A 138 -32.50 -10.33 16.42
N LEU A 139 -31.62 -11.25 16.84
CA LEU A 139 -30.34 -11.50 16.17
C LEU A 139 -30.47 -11.92 14.69
N ASP A 140 -31.56 -12.58 14.32
CA ASP A 140 -31.85 -13.03 12.95
C ASP A 140 -32.35 -11.91 12.03
N GLU A 141 -32.75 -10.76 12.58
CA GLU A 141 -33.09 -9.56 11.82
C GLU A 141 -31.84 -8.76 11.39
N LEU A 142 -30.68 -9.08 11.97
CA LEU A 142 -29.43 -8.35 11.74
C LEU A 142 -28.62 -8.90 10.57
N SER A 143 -27.92 -8.00 9.88
CA SER A 143 -26.88 -8.37 8.91
C SER A 143 -25.73 -9.12 9.60
N GLY A 144 -24.92 -9.84 8.80
CA GLY A 144 -23.77 -10.58 9.33
C GLY A 144 -22.79 -9.70 10.12
N GLY A 145 -22.55 -8.47 9.65
CA GLY A 145 -21.67 -7.51 10.34
C GLY A 145 -22.25 -6.97 11.63
N GLU A 146 -23.56 -6.68 11.67
CA GLU A 146 -24.24 -6.29 12.90
C GLU A 146 -24.19 -7.43 13.93
N ARG A 147 -24.46 -8.68 13.53
CA ARG A 147 -24.35 -9.85 14.40
C ARG A 147 -22.95 -9.98 15.00
N GLN A 148 -21.90 -9.81 14.19
CA GLN A 148 -20.53 -9.82 14.66
C GLN A 148 -20.28 -8.77 15.76
N ARG A 149 -20.85 -7.56 15.61
CA ARG A 149 -20.76 -6.49 16.63
C ARG A 149 -21.53 -6.83 17.91
N VAL A 150 -22.63 -7.56 17.83
CA VAL A 150 -23.35 -8.08 19.00
C VAL A 150 -22.47 -9.07 19.77
N PHE A 151 -21.85 -10.02 19.09
CA PHE A 151 -20.96 -10.99 19.74
C PHE A 151 -19.69 -10.35 20.30
N LEU A 152 -19.16 -9.33 19.63
CA LEU A 152 -18.08 -8.53 20.20
C LEU A 152 -18.55 -7.78 21.46
N ALA A 153 -19.73 -7.17 21.43
CA ALA A 153 -20.30 -6.52 22.61
C ALA A 153 -20.49 -7.50 23.77
N GLN A 154 -20.97 -8.71 23.48
CA GLN A 154 -21.09 -9.79 24.46
C GLN A 154 -19.73 -10.14 25.08
N ALA A 155 -18.69 -10.31 24.26
CA ALA A 155 -17.34 -10.59 24.72
C ALA A 155 -16.77 -9.43 25.56
N LEU A 156 -17.06 -8.17 25.21
CA LEU A 156 -16.62 -7.00 25.97
C LEU A 156 -17.41 -6.81 27.28
N ALA A 157 -18.70 -7.16 27.30
CA ALA A 157 -19.52 -7.13 28.50
C ALA A 157 -18.98 -8.09 29.57
N GLN A 158 -18.26 -9.14 29.17
CA GLN A 158 -17.53 -10.04 30.07
C GLN A 158 -16.39 -9.35 30.84
N GLU A 159 -15.96 -8.15 30.40
CA GLU A 159 -14.80 -7.40 30.89
C GLU A 159 -13.50 -8.23 30.93
N PRO A 160 -13.10 -8.84 29.80
CA PRO A 160 -11.93 -9.70 29.76
C PRO A 160 -10.63 -8.91 29.82
N GLU A 161 -9.57 -9.55 30.31
CA GLU A 161 -8.19 -9.06 30.18
C GLU A 161 -7.57 -9.54 28.85
N ILE A 162 -8.04 -10.69 28.32
CA ILE A 162 -7.62 -11.29 27.06
C ILE A 162 -8.85 -11.53 26.17
N LEU A 163 -8.83 -10.98 24.97
CA LEU A 163 -9.82 -11.23 23.94
C LEU A 163 -9.19 -12.08 22.82
N LEU A 164 -9.71 -13.29 22.62
CA LEU A 164 -9.30 -14.22 21.58
C LEU A 164 -10.28 -14.12 20.41
N LEU A 165 -9.77 -13.80 19.22
CA LEU A 165 -10.58 -13.56 18.03
C LEU A 165 -10.20 -14.55 16.92
N ASP A 166 -11.16 -15.36 16.50
CA ASP A 166 -10.99 -16.30 15.38
C ASP A 166 -11.55 -15.66 14.10
N GLU A 167 -10.67 -15.07 13.29
CA GLU A 167 -10.99 -14.43 12.01
C GLU A 167 -12.11 -13.38 12.09
N PRO A 168 -11.96 -12.36 12.97
CA PRO A 168 -13.06 -11.47 13.34
C PRO A 168 -13.53 -10.55 12.21
N THR A 169 -12.74 -10.43 11.13
CA THR A 169 -12.99 -9.59 9.96
C THR A 169 -13.64 -10.33 8.80
N ASN A 170 -13.76 -11.67 8.86
CA ASN A 170 -14.35 -12.44 7.78
C ASN A 170 -15.83 -12.07 7.60
N HIS A 171 -16.29 -12.03 6.36
CA HIS A 171 -17.66 -11.65 5.97
C HIS A 171 -18.09 -10.20 6.30
N LEU A 172 -17.16 -9.34 6.74
CA LEU A 172 -17.40 -7.92 6.93
C LEU A 172 -17.00 -7.13 5.68
N ASP A 173 -17.70 -6.02 5.40
CA ASP A 173 -17.24 -5.05 4.42
C ASP A 173 -16.02 -4.25 4.91
N LEU A 174 -15.33 -3.57 3.99
CA LEU A 174 -14.08 -2.87 4.29
C LEU A 174 -14.23 -1.78 5.36
N SER A 175 -15.36 -1.06 5.36
CA SER A 175 -15.64 -0.04 6.38
C SER A 175 -15.71 -0.63 7.78
N PHE A 176 -16.45 -1.73 7.95
CA PHE A 176 -16.62 -2.37 9.25
C PHE A 176 -15.36 -3.11 9.69
N GLN A 177 -14.61 -3.74 8.78
CA GLN A 177 -13.31 -4.32 9.11
C GLN A 177 -12.37 -3.26 9.71
N LYS A 178 -12.30 -2.09 9.06
CA LYS A 178 -11.49 -0.96 9.53
C LYS A 178 -11.95 -0.48 10.91
N GLU A 179 -13.24 -0.20 11.06
CA GLU A 179 -13.80 0.32 12.32
C GLU A 179 -13.52 -0.65 13.50
N LEU A 180 -13.74 -1.94 13.29
CA LEU A 180 -13.46 -2.98 14.27
C LEU A 180 -11.99 -2.99 14.71
N LEU A 181 -11.07 -3.00 13.75
CA LEU A 181 -9.64 -3.08 14.04
C LEU A 181 -9.11 -1.78 14.67
N ASP A 182 -9.64 -0.62 14.28
CA ASP A 182 -9.35 0.67 14.92
C ASP A 182 -9.80 0.66 16.39
N GLN A 183 -11.02 0.17 16.67
CA GLN A 183 -11.54 0.05 18.04
C GLN A 183 -10.71 -0.92 18.88
N LEU A 184 -10.37 -2.10 18.36
CA LEU A 184 -9.53 -3.07 19.07
C LEU A 184 -8.17 -2.44 19.43
N ARG A 185 -7.54 -1.74 18.48
CA ARG A 185 -6.28 -1.04 18.68
C ARG A 185 -6.39 0.10 19.69
N GLN A 186 -7.51 0.80 19.73
CA GLN A 186 -7.77 1.82 20.74
C GLN A 186 -7.89 1.18 22.14
N TRP A 187 -8.64 0.09 22.28
CA TRP A 187 -8.80 -0.60 23.57
C TRP A 187 -7.51 -1.22 24.08
N THR A 188 -6.65 -1.74 23.22
CA THR A 188 -5.35 -2.27 23.66
C THR A 188 -4.50 -1.17 24.30
N LYS A 189 -4.48 0.03 23.70
CA LYS A 189 -3.74 1.19 24.20
C LYS A 189 -4.34 1.81 25.46
N GLU A 190 -5.64 2.10 25.44
CA GLU A 190 -6.31 2.88 26.49
C GLU A 190 -6.70 2.03 27.70
N ARG A 191 -7.03 0.74 27.49
CA ARG A 191 -7.61 -0.13 28.53
C ARG A 191 -6.74 -1.31 28.90
N GLN A 192 -5.54 -1.41 28.31
CA GLN A 192 -4.64 -2.55 28.50
C GLN A 192 -5.30 -3.90 28.15
N LEU A 193 -6.31 -3.88 27.27
CA LEU A 193 -6.93 -5.10 26.74
C LEU A 193 -5.91 -5.83 25.88
N THR A 194 -5.71 -7.12 26.13
CA THR A 194 -4.81 -7.95 25.32
C THR A 194 -5.63 -8.67 24.28
N VAL A 195 -5.23 -8.59 23.00
CA VAL A 195 -5.97 -9.20 21.89
C VAL A 195 -5.08 -10.21 21.20
N VAL A 196 -5.56 -11.44 21.04
CA VAL A 196 -4.94 -12.44 20.16
C VAL A 196 -5.91 -12.73 19.04
N SER A 197 -5.55 -12.37 17.82
CA SER A 197 -6.45 -12.46 16.67
C SER A 197 -5.84 -13.25 15.53
N ILE A 198 -6.62 -14.17 14.96
CA ILE A 198 -6.26 -14.86 13.73
C ILE A 198 -6.62 -13.97 12.53
N PHE A 199 -5.68 -13.83 11.59
CA PHE A 199 -5.89 -13.07 10.36
C PHE A 199 -5.61 -13.93 9.13
N HIS A 200 -6.42 -13.73 8.09
CA HIS A 200 -6.12 -14.21 6.73
C HIS A 200 -5.44 -13.14 5.87
N ASP A 201 -5.85 -11.89 6.06
CA ASP A 201 -5.28 -10.76 5.33
C ASP A 201 -3.96 -10.32 5.98
N LEU A 202 -2.86 -10.54 5.25
CA LEU A 202 -1.51 -10.17 5.66
C LEU A 202 -1.34 -8.65 5.84
N ASN A 203 -2.05 -7.84 5.04
CA ASN A 203 -2.00 -6.39 5.12
C ASN A 203 -2.71 -5.90 6.37
N LEU A 204 -3.92 -6.40 6.68
CA LEU A 204 -4.62 -6.04 7.92
C LEU A 204 -3.77 -6.44 9.14
N ALA A 205 -3.22 -7.65 9.15
CA ALA A 205 -2.33 -8.08 10.22
C ALA A 205 -1.11 -7.15 10.37
N GLY A 206 -0.49 -6.78 9.24
CA GLY A 206 0.67 -5.88 9.23
C GLY A 206 0.38 -4.47 9.72
N LEU A 207 -0.82 -3.95 9.40
CA LEU A 207 -1.28 -2.62 9.77
C LEU A 207 -1.56 -2.50 11.29
N TYR A 208 -2.29 -3.47 11.85
CA TYR A 208 -2.88 -3.35 13.19
C TYR A 208 -2.11 -4.08 14.29
N CYS A 209 -1.39 -5.17 13.99
CA CYS A 209 -0.72 -5.96 15.02
C CYS A 209 0.61 -5.32 15.45
N ASP A 210 0.91 -5.49 16.74
CA ASP A 210 2.20 -5.14 17.33
C ASP A 210 3.24 -6.22 16.99
N ARG A 211 2.86 -7.48 17.15
CA ARG A 211 3.64 -8.67 16.77
C ARG A 211 2.77 -9.69 16.05
N LEU A 212 3.43 -10.49 15.22
CA LEU A 212 2.83 -11.56 14.44
C LEU A 212 3.52 -12.89 14.74
N LEU A 213 2.73 -13.96 14.77
CA LEU A 213 3.16 -15.35 14.75
C LEU A 213 2.75 -15.94 13.41
N LEU A 214 3.71 -16.36 12.60
CA LEU A 214 3.45 -17.14 11.39
C LEU A 214 3.54 -18.63 11.71
N LEU A 215 2.41 -19.31 11.60
CA LEU A 215 2.25 -20.73 11.87
C LEU A 215 2.24 -21.52 10.55
N GLU A 216 3.04 -22.57 10.48
CA GLU A 216 3.17 -23.42 9.30
C GLU A 216 3.23 -24.88 9.75
N LYS A 217 2.33 -25.73 9.22
CA LYS A 217 2.28 -27.17 9.52
C LYS A 217 2.34 -27.47 11.02
N GLY A 218 1.59 -26.71 11.82
CA GLY A 218 1.50 -26.87 13.27
C GLY A 218 2.67 -26.31 14.08
N ARG A 219 3.71 -25.76 13.46
CA ARG A 219 4.91 -25.22 14.12
C ARG A 219 5.04 -23.72 13.88
N ILE A 220 5.74 -23.03 14.77
CA ILE A 220 6.10 -21.62 14.57
C ILE A 220 7.17 -21.54 13.46
N ASN A 221 6.84 -20.88 12.36
CA ASN A 221 7.83 -20.49 11.35
C ASN A 221 8.60 -19.23 11.81
N LYS A 222 7.87 -18.22 12.33
CA LYS A 222 8.46 -17.00 12.88
C LYS A 222 7.52 -16.26 13.82
N ILE A 223 8.11 -15.63 14.84
CA ILE A 223 7.47 -14.58 15.63
C ILE A 223 8.33 -13.32 15.54
N GLY A 224 7.67 -12.16 15.45
CA GLY A 224 8.35 -10.87 15.43
C GLY A 224 7.41 -9.73 15.08
N THR A 225 7.98 -8.57 14.78
CA THR A 225 7.22 -7.43 14.24
C THR A 225 6.70 -7.75 12.83
N PRO A 226 5.66 -7.04 12.35
CA PRO A 226 5.19 -7.18 10.98
C PRO A 226 6.29 -7.11 9.90
N ILE A 227 7.28 -6.23 10.07
CA ILE A 227 8.39 -6.06 9.11
C ILE A 227 9.28 -7.31 9.04
N GLU A 228 9.48 -7.99 10.16
CA GLU A 228 10.33 -9.18 10.25
C GLU A 228 9.64 -10.46 9.77
N VAL A 229 8.33 -10.56 10.04
CA VAL A 229 7.50 -11.71 9.68
C VAL A 229 7.08 -11.63 8.21
N LEU A 230 6.60 -10.48 7.76
CA LEU A 230 6.12 -10.26 6.39
C LEU A 230 7.30 -9.91 5.45
N ARG A 231 8.22 -10.85 5.28
CA ARG A 231 9.27 -10.78 4.24
C ARG A 231 8.82 -11.54 3.00
N LYS A 232 9.16 -11.02 1.81
CA LYS A 232 8.72 -11.57 0.52
C LYS A 232 9.00 -13.06 0.42
N GLU A 233 10.26 -13.45 0.61
CA GLU A 233 10.73 -14.83 0.44
C GLU A 233 10.01 -15.79 1.39
N ARG A 234 9.74 -15.35 2.63
CA ARG A 234 9.02 -16.15 3.63
C ARG A 234 7.57 -16.36 3.23
N ILE A 235 6.88 -15.29 2.85
CA ILE A 235 5.47 -15.38 2.49
C ILE A 235 5.29 -16.20 1.21
N GLU A 236 6.14 -16.00 0.21
CA GLU A 236 6.13 -16.82 -1.02
C GLU A 236 6.31 -18.31 -0.71
N THR A 237 7.26 -18.64 0.17
CA THR A 237 7.51 -20.03 0.57
C THR A 237 6.33 -20.64 1.35
N VAL A 238 5.78 -19.90 2.32
CA VAL A 238 4.76 -20.43 3.24
C VAL A 238 3.38 -20.48 2.61
N TYR A 239 3.02 -19.50 1.79
CA TYR A 239 1.71 -19.39 1.15
C TYR A 239 1.69 -19.92 -0.29
N HIS A 240 2.84 -20.32 -0.85
CA HIS A 240 2.97 -20.84 -2.21
C HIS A 240 2.37 -19.89 -3.27
N THR A 241 2.66 -18.60 -3.15
CA THR A 241 2.10 -17.56 -4.02
C THR A 241 3.12 -16.47 -4.29
N SER A 242 3.13 -15.92 -5.50
CA SER A 242 4.05 -14.85 -5.89
C SER A 242 3.52 -13.51 -5.38
N ILE A 243 4.37 -12.74 -4.70
CA ILE A 243 3.98 -11.44 -4.14
C ILE A 243 5.07 -10.39 -4.32
N GLU A 244 4.68 -9.13 -4.27
CA GLU A 244 5.61 -8.02 -4.13
C GLU A 244 5.38 -7.31 -2.80
N ARG A 245 6.47 -6.87 -2.17
CA ARG A 245 6.42 -6.11 -0.93
C ARG A 245 6.67 -4.63 -1.22
N LEU A 246 5.66 -3.82 -0.97
CA LEU A 246 5.71 -2.36 -1.09
C LEU A 246 5.72 -1.70 0.29
N ALA A 247 6.13 -0.44 0.33
CA ALA A 247 5.91 0.42 1.49
C ALA A 247 4.48 0.95 1.46
N HIS A 248 3.78 0.93 2.60
CA HIS A 248 2.47 1.55 2.67
C HIS A 248 2.60 3.07 2.47
N PRO A 249 1.77 3.70 1.63
CA PRO A 249 1.98 5.09 1.20
C PRO A 249 1.84 6.12 2.33
N ALA A 250 1.03 5.82 3.35
CA ALA A 250 0.76 6.77 4.44
C ALA A 250 1.45 6.46 5.78
N ILE A 251 1.97 5.25 6.01
CA ILE A 251 2.49 4.83 7.32
C ILE A 251 3.69 3.87 7.18
N PRO A 252 4.59 3.74 8.17
CA PRO A 252 5.78 2.89 8.08
C PRO A 252 5.46 1.41 8.31
N LYS A 253 4.62 0.82 7.44
CA LYS A 253 4.22 -0.58 7.48
C LYS A 253 4.39 -1.22 6.10
N PRO A 254 4.66 -2.53 6.03
CA PRO A 254 4.71 -3.23 4.75
C PRO A 254 3.31 -3.41 4.18
N GLN A 255 3.22 -3.39 2.85
CA GLN A 255 2.03 -3.79 2.09
C GLN A 255 2.43 -4.89 1.10
N MET A 256 1.66 -5.95 1.06
CA MET A 256 1.83 -7.07 0.15
C MET A 256 0.82 -6.96 -0.98
N VAL A 257 1.29 -7.10 -2.21
CA VAL A 257 0.46 -7.19 -3.41
C VAL A 257 0.67 -8.53 -4.09
N LEU A 258 -0.41 -9.12 -4.59
CA LEU A 258 -0.34 -10.38 -5.33
C LEU A 258 0.22 -10.13 -6.73
N LEU A 259 1.08 -11.03 -7.19
CA LEU A 259 1.57 -11.05 -8.56
C LEU A 259 0.84 -12.14 -9.34
N PRO A 260 0.01 -11.80 -10.34
CA PRO A 260 -0.67 -12.80 -11.16
C PRO A 260 0.32 -13.63 -11.99
N GLU A 261 0.12 -14.94 -12.02
CA GLU A 261 0.86 -15.86 -12.89
C GLU A 261 0.52 -15.56 -14.36
N GLY A 262 1.52 -15.45 -15.25
CA GLY A 262 1.28 -15.33 -16.69
C GLY A 262 1.04 -13.91 -17.25
N THR A 263 1.39 -12.84 -16.52
CA THR A 263 1.41 -11.45 -17.10
C THR A 263 2.57 -11.19 -18.04
N GLY A 264 3.38 -12.20 -18.35
CA GLY A 264 4.18 -12.20 -19.57
C GLY A 264 3.23 -12.23 -20.75
N VAL A 265 2.74 -11.06 -21.16
CA VAL A 265 2.18 -10.84 -22.49
C VAL A 265 3.08 -11.58 -23.45
N GLU A 266 2.52 -12.49 -24.26
CA GLU A 266 3.26 -13.17 -25.31
C GLU A 266 4.14 -12.12 -26.01
N SER A 267 5.45 -12.39 -26.04
CA SER A 267 6.47 -11.49 -26.57
C SER A 267 6.26 -11.22 -28.06
N ASN A 268 5.25 -10.40 -28.39
CA ASN A 268 5.37 -9.54 -29.54
C ASN A 268 6.57 -8.65 -29.23
N ASN A 269 7.56 -8.61 -30.10
CA ASN A 269 8.70 -7.68 -30.03
C ASN A 269 8.18 -6.24 -30.15
N ILE A 270 7.48 -5.76 -29.12
CA ILE A 270 6.94 -4.42 -29.04
C ILE A 270 8.10 -3.52 -28.64
N GLU A 271 8.45 -2.64 -29.56
CA GLU A 271 9.48 -1.65 -29.36
C GLU A 271 8.87 -0.26 -29.55
N ILE A 272 8.81 0.51 -28.48
CA ILE A 272 8.35 1.89 -28.50
C ILE A 272 9.38 2.72 -29.28
N ASN A 273 8.92 3.28 -30.41
CA ASN A 273 9.71 4.09 -31.33
C ASN A 273 8.80 5.14 -32.01
N GLU A 274 9.32 5.82 -33.04
CA GLU A 274 8.65 6.90 -33.75
C GLU A 274 7.32 6.52 -34.42
N GLN A 275 7.04 5.24 -34.70
CA GLN A 275 5.79 4.80 -35.32
C GLN A 275 4.55 5.10 -34.46
N TYR A 276 4.74 5.25 -33.14
CA TYR A 276 3.68 5.56 -32.19
C TYR A 276 3.56 7.06 -31.91
N LEU A 277 4.46 7.89 -32.44
CA LEU A 277 4.49 9.33 -32.23
C LEU A 277 3.75 10.06 -33.35
N LYS A 278 2.89 11.00 -32.97
CA LYS A 278 2.20 11.94 -33.87
C LYS A 278 2.45 13.36 -33.41
N VAL A 279 2.82 14.23 -34.34
CA VAL A 279 3.05 15.66 -34.10
C VAL A 279 2.03 16.44 -34.91
N SER A 280 1.31 17.33 -34.25
CA SER A 280 0.38 18.28 -34.87
C SER A 280 0.64 19.68 -34.32
N ASP A 281 -0.09 20.68 -34.81
CA ASP A 281 0.06 22.07 -34.37
C ASP A 281 -0.33 22.27 -32.89
N ASP A 282 -1.26 21.44 -32.38
CA ASP A 282 -1.82 21.57 -31.03
C ASP A 282 -1.20 20.61 -30.00
N ILE A 283 -0.79 19.41 -30.44
CA ILE A 283 -0.28 18.34 -29.57
C ILE A 283 0.85 17.54 -30.21
N ILE A 284 1.79 17.12 -29.37
CA ILE A 284 2.63 15.95 -29.58
C ILE A 284 1.99 14.81 -28.79
N GLN A 285 1.74 13.70 -29.46
CA GLN A 285 1.03 12.55 -28.91
C GLN A 285 1.83 11.27 -29.16
N LEU A 286 2.03 10.47 -28.12
CA LEU A 286 2.44 9.08 -28.26
C LEU A 286 1.37 8.18 -27.66
N VAL A 287 0.94 7.16 -28.43
CA VAL A 287 0.02 6.12 -27.94
C VAL A 287 0.75 4.79 -28.01
N ALA A 288 1.15 4.27 -26.86
CA ALA A 288 1.81 2.98 -26.79
C ALA A 288 0.79 1.87 -27.14
N PRO A 289 1.21 0.73 -27.70
CA PRO A 289 0.30 -0.40 -27.97
C PRO A 289 -0.09 -1.19 -26.71
N MET A 290 0.48 -0.83 -25.56
CA MET A 290 0.23 -1.42 -24.25
C MET A 290 0.50 -0.38 -23.15
N PRO A 291 -0.08 -0.54 -21.95
CA PRO A 291 0.28 0.29 -20.81
C PRO A 291 1.77 0.14 -20.47
N LEU A 292 2.45 1.26 -20.31
CA LEU A 292 3.84 1.33 -19.87
C LEU A 292 3.88 1.68 -18.39
N ARG A 293 4.80 1.08 -17.63
CA ARG A 293 5.08 1.55 -16.27
C ARG A 293 5.89 2.83 -16.36
N THR A 294 5.45 3.84 -15.63
CA THR A 294 5.97 5.20 -15.77
C THR A 294 6.41 5.76 -14.43
N LEU A 295 7.37 6.69 -14.48
CA LEU A 295 7.68 7.66 -13.44
C LEU A 295 7.72 9.04 -14.11
N SER A 296 6.81 9.93 -13.73
CA SER A 296 6.61 11.21 -14.41
C SER A 296 6.56 12.40 -13.45
N SER A 297 7.03 13.55 -13.89
CA SER A 297 6.80 14.86 -13.27
C SER A 297 5.83 15.74 -14.08
N GLY A 298 5.04 15.15 -14.98
CA GLY A 298 4.07 15.87 -15.80
C GLY A 298 2.94 16.53 -14.99
N VAL A 299 2.17 17.40 -15.65
CA VAL A 299 1.01 18.12 -15.07
C VAL A 299 -0.06 17.14 -14.60
N THR A 300 -0.34 16.11 -15.41
CA THR A 300 -1.19 14.97 -15.04
C THR A 300 -0.41 13.66 -15.18
N GLY A 301 -0.79 12.64 -14.41
CA GLY A 301 -0.09 11.36 -14.40
C GLY A 301 1.28 11.40 -13.71
N ALA A 302 1.47 12.30 -12.73
CA ALA A 302 2.71 12.40 -11.96
C ALA A 302 2.91 11.22 -10.99
N GLY A 303 4.16 10.88 -10.69
CA GLY A 303 4.54 9.75 -9.84
C GLY A 303 4.63 8.43 -10.59
N PHE A 304 4.61 7.32 -9.84
CA PHE A 304 4.59 5.97 -10.40
C PHE A 304 3.17 5.55 -10.77
N SER A 305 2.96 5.14 -12.02
CA SER A 305 1.69 4.57 -12.49
C SER A 305 1.88 3.79 -13.81
N TRP A 306 0.79 3.27 -14.36
CA TRP A 306 0.74 2.69 -15.70
C TRP A 306 -0.02 3.64 -16.64
N HIS A 307 0.59 4.02 -17.75
CA HIS A 307 -0.03 4.90 -18.73
C HIS A 307 0.14 4.37 -20.15
N HIS A 308 -0.86 4.60 -20.98
CA HIS A 308 -0.91 4.17 -22.37
C HIS A 308 -0.74 5.35 -23.33
N THR A 309 -1.15 6.55 -22.90
CA THR A 309 -1.15 7.76 -23.73
C THR A 309 -0.23 8.82 -23.12
N PHE A 310 0.49 9.54 -23.97
CA PHE A 310 1.42 10.59 -23.58
C PHE A 310 1.17 11.82 -24.44
N ILE A 311 0.87 12.95 -23.80
CA ILE A 311 0.45 14.19 -24.47
C ILE A 311 1.35 15.33 -24.01
N ASN A 312 1.93 16.06 -24.96
CA ASN A 312 2.55 17.35 -24.73
C ASN A 312 1.76 18.39 -25.54
N ARG A 313 0.94 19.16 -24.84
CA ARG A 313 0.00 20.13 -25.42
C ARG A 313 0.66 21.48 -25.61
N HIS A 314 0.38 22.15 -26.71
CA HIS A 314 0.73 23.55 -26.90
C HIS A 314 -0.17 24.48 -26.05
N VAL A 315 0.44 25.44 -25.37
CA VAL A 315 -0.27 26.53 -24.66
C VAL A 315 0.29 27.88 -25.07
N ASP A 316 -0.56 28.91 -25.09
CA ASP A 316 -0.13 30.27 -25.41
C ASP A 316 0.95 30.78 -24.45
N GLN A 317 1.80 31.70 -24.94
CA GLN A 317 2.84 32.32 -24.11
C GLN A 317 2.29 33.11 -22.91
N ASN A 318 1.02 33.50 -22.95
CA ASN A 318 0.34 34.19 -21.87
C ASN A 318 -0.58 33.25 -21.06
N TYR A 319 -0.39 31.93 -21.16
CA TYR A 319 -1.16 30.96 -20.39
C TYR A 319 -0.97 31.19 -18.89
N ASP A 320 -2.06 31.59 -18.23
CA ASP A 320 -2.14 31.78 -16.79
C ASP A 320 -3.41 31.09 -16.28
N CYS A 321 -3.25 29.92 -15.68
CA CYS A 321 -4.34 29.15 -15.09
C CYS A 321 -3.97 28.76 -13.66
N SER A 322 -4.79 29.21 -12.70
CA SER A 322 -4.58 28.89 -11.29
C SER A 322 -4.71 27.39 -11.00
N ASP A 323 -5.55 26.68 -11.75
CA ASP A 323 -5.73 25.22 -11.67
C ASP A 323 -5.44 24.53 -13.00
N HIS A 324 -4.18 24.64 -13.43
CA HIS A 324 -3.65 24.02 -14.64
C HIS A 324 -3.78 22.49 -14.64
N ILE A 325 -3.87 21.83 -13.47
CA ILE A 325 -4.07 20.38 -13.38
C ILE A 325 -5.49 20.01 -13.80
N GLN A 326 -6.50 20.67 -13.23
CA GLN A 326 -7.89 20.41 -13.58
C GLN A 326 -8.19 20.81 -15.03
N GLU A 327 -7.64 21.94 -15.50
CA GLU A 327 -7.77 22.37 -16.90
C GLU A 327 -7.17 21.35 -17.88
N MET A 328 -6.02 20.75 -17.55
CA MET A 328 -5.44 19.69 -18.36
C MET A 328 -6.33 18.44 -18.41
N LYS A 329 -6.92 18.04 -17.28
CA LYS A 329 -7.83 16.88 -17.24
C LYS A 329 -9.06 17.11 -18.12
N GLU A 330 -9.64 18.29 -18.06
CA GLU A 330 -10.78 18.67 -18.91
C GLU A 330 -10.41 18.70 -20.38
N TYR A 331 -9.23 19.24 -20.72
CA TYR A 331 -8.70 19.19 -22.08
C TYR A 331 -8.55 17.74 -22.58
N LEU A 332 -7.98 16.85 -21.77
CA LEU A 332 -7.83 15.44 -22.13
C LEU A 332 -9.19 14.78 -22.39
N LEU A 333 -10.16 14.98 -21.50
CA LEU A 333 -11.52 14.43 -21.64
C LEU A 333 -12.22 14.94 -22.91
N THR A 334 -12.15 16.23 -23.20
CA THR A 334 -12.80 16.83 -24.39
C THR A 334 -12.19 16.34 -25.71
N ARG A 335 -10.93 15.91 -25.70
CA ARG A 335 -10.24 15.31 -26.86
C ARG A 335 -10.36 13.78 -26.90
N GLY A 336 -11.11 13.17 -25.98
CA GLY A 336 -11.37 11.73 -25.94
C GLY A 336 -10.27 10.89 -25.28
N PHE A 337 -9.38 11.52 -24.50
CA PHE A 337 -8.37 10.82 -23.71
C PHE A 337 -8.87 10.57 -22.28
N VAL A 338 -8.44 9.46 -21.69
CA VAL A 338 -8.71 9.13 -20.28
C VAL A 338 -7.58 9.70 -19.42
N PRO A 339 -7.84 10.69 -18.53
CA PRO A 339 -6.80 11.33 -17.73
C PRO A 339 -5.98 10.37 -16.87
N GLU A 340 -6.60 9.31 -16.34
CA GLU A 340 -5.97 8.30 -15.49
C GLU A 340 -4.99 7.40 -16.26
N GLU A 341 -5.14 7.29 -17.58
CA GLU A 341 -4.26 6.51 -18.47
C GLU A 341 -3.29 7.40 -19.28
N THR A 342 -3.29 8.72 -19.00
CA THR A 342 -2.57 9.72 -19.79
C THR A 342 -1.60 10.56 -18.95
N VAL A 343 -0.34 10.56 -19.35
CA VAL A 343 0.62 11.59 -18.88
C VAL A 343 0.44 12.84 -19.72
N GLY A 344 0.07 13.93 -19.06
CA GLY A 344 -0.13 15.24 -19.69
C GLY A 344 0.99 16.21 -19.33
N MET A 345 1.61 16.80 -20.34
CA MET A 345 2.56 17.90 -20.23
C MET A 345 2.09 19.07 -21.10
N MET A 346 2.63 20.26 -20.83
CA MET A 346 2.32 21.48 -21.58
C MET A 346 3.60 22.18 -22.00
N THR A 347 3.57 22.86 -23.15
CA THR A 347 4.69 23.68 -23.61
C THR A 347 4.21 24.88 -24.43
N ALA A 348 4.88 26.03 -24.27
CA ALA A 348 4.69 27.19 -25.13
C ALA A 348 5.63 27.18 -26.36
N VAL A 349 6.43 26.12 -26.50
CA VAL A 349 7.34 25.93 -27.64
C VAL A 349 6.53 25.51 -28.87
N ASN A 350 7.00 25.89 -30.06
CA ASN A 350 6.44 25.39 -31.31
C ASN A 350 6.63 23.86 -31.39
N LEU A 351 5.55 23.11 -31.54
CA LEU A 351 5.60 21.65 -31.48
C LEU A 351 6.37 21.01 -32.62
N HIS A 352 6.56 21.71 -33.75
CA HIS A 352 7.41 21.23 -34.86
C HIS A 352 8.91 21.32 -34.56
N ASP A 353 9.32 21.95 -33.45
CA ASP A 353 10.71 21.92 -32.96
C ASP A 353 11.04 20.68 -32.13
N VAL A 354 10.06 19.78 -31.94
CA VAL A 354 10.29 18.53 -31.23
C VAL A 354 11.44 17.75 -31.87
N VAL A 355 12.36 17.31 -31.04
CA VAL A 355 13.44 16.41 -31.45
C VAL A 355 13.17 15.05 -30.84
N TYR A 356 13.14 14.03 -31.67
CA TYR A 356 13.03 12.65 -31.20
C TYR A 356 14.04 11.76 -31.91
N ARG A 357 14.55 10.77 -31.17
CA ARG A 357 15.58 9.83 -31.63
C ARG A 357 15.42 8.49 -30.94
N PHE A 358 15.75 7.44 -31.68
CA PHE A 358 15.80 6.08 -31.19
C PHE A 358 17.25 5.64 -31.02
N TYR A 359 17.57 5.03 -29.88
CA TYR A 359 18.90 4.57 -29.51
C TYR A 359 18.85 3.12 -29.07
N GLN A 360 19.86 2.33 -29.41
CA GLN A 360 19.94 0.93 -29.04
C GLN A 360 21.39 0.54 -28.75
N GLU A 361 21.58 -0.24 -27.70
CA GLU A 361 22.86 -0.86 -27.32
C GLU A 361 22.57 -2.21 -26.67
N GLU A 362 23.23 -3.26 -27.16
CA GLU A 362 22.97 -4.64 -26.75
C GLU A 362 21.47 -5.00 -26.84
N ASP A 363 20.88 -5.45 -25.74
CA ASP A 363 19.48 -5.89 -25.64
C ASP A 363 18.53 -4.79 -25.12
N ILE A 364 18.99 -3.53 -25.04
CA ILE A 364 18.21 -2.41 -24.51
C ILE A 364 18.11 -1.30 -25.55
N SER A 365 16.89 -0.80 -25.77
CA SER A 365 16.66 0.37 -26.59
C SER A 365 15.85 1.45 -25.87
N VAL A 366 16.08 2.70 -26.28
CA VAL A 366 15.47 3.90 -25.70
C VAL A 366 14.99 4.81 -26.82
N PHE A 367 13.73 5.22 -26.75
CA PHE A 367 13.16 6.26 -27.60
C PHE A 367 13.00 7.55 -26.80
N ILE A 368 13.60 8.63 -27.29
CA ILE A 368 13.66 9.92 -26.59
C ILE A 368 12.89 10.96 -27.40
N VAL A 369 12.10 11.77 -26.72
CA VAL A 369 11.36 12.91 -27.29
C VAL A 369 11.60 14.14 -26.42
N VAL A 370 12.04 15.25 -27.02
CA VAL A 370 12.38 16.48 -26.31
C VAL A 370 11.75 17.68 -27.01
N THR A 371 11.12 18.55 -26.23
CA THR A 371 10.82 19.93 -26.62
C THR A 371 11.51 20.87 -25.65
N ALA A 372 12.29 21.84 -26.13
CA ALA A 372 13.03 22.75 -25.28
C ALA A 372 12.75 24.22 -25.64
N GLY A 373 12.39 25.00 -24.63
CA GLY A 373 12.37 26.46 -24.69
C GLY A 373 13.03 27.04 -23.46
N THR A 374 13.93 27.99 -23.64
CA THR A 374 14.78 28.53 -22.56
C THR A 374 14.40 29.94 -22.10
N GLY A 375 13.21 30.43 -22.50
CA GLY A 375 12.77 31.79 -22.17
C GLY A 375 12.75 32.10 -20.66
N ASN A 376 12.49 31.11 -19.82
CA ASN A 376 12.49 31.17 -18.35
C ASN A 376 13.57 30.26 -17.72
N ALA A 377 14.75 30.22 -18.33
CA ALA A 377 15.87 29.46 -17.79
C ALA A 377 16.13 29.80 -16.30
N VAL A 378 16.42 28.79 -15.50
CA VAL A 378 16.56 28.89 -14.04
C VAL A 378 17.85 28.24 -13.59
N ASP A 379 18.60 28.95 -12.74
CA ASP A 379 19.61 28.35 -11.89
C ASP A 379 18.97 27.91 -10.57
N ALA A 380 18.79 26.60 -10.39
CA ALA A 380 18.14 26.03 -9.21
C ALA A 380 18.93 26.27 -7.90
N THR A 381 20.19 26.71 -7.98
CA THR A 381 21.03 26.98 -6.80
C THR A 381 20.96 28.43 -6.33
N SER A 382 20.30 29.32 -7.08
CA SER A 382 20.28 30.75 -6.80
C SER A 382 19.01 31.22 -6.09
N ASN A 383 19.17 31.85 -4.92
CA ASN A 383 18.07 32.33 -4.07
C ASN A 383 17.62 33.80 -4.35
N LYS A 384 18.10 34.45 -5.41
CA LYS A 384 17.94 35.91 -5.63
C LYS A 384 16.70 36.35 -6.45
N ARG A 385 15.55 35.65 -6.36
CA ARG A 385 14.37 35.99 -7.17
C ARG A 385 13.41 36.94 -6.45
N ILE A 386 13.35 38.20 -6.90
CA ILE A 386 12.47 39.26 -6.34
C ILE A 386 11.24 39.55 -7.24
N SER A 387 11.19 39.05 -8.49
CA SER A 387 10.08 39.36 -9.40
C SER A 387 9.94 38.32 -10.52
N TYR A 388 8.76 37.68 -10.59
CA TYR A 388 8.35 36.82 -11.71
C TYR A 388 7.89 37.72 -12.87
N LYS A 389 8.78 38.03 -13.82
CA LYS A 389 8.31 38.31 -15.18
C LYS A 389 8.27 36.96 -15.89
N GLN A 390 7.06 36.44 -16.12
CA GLN A 390 6.82 35.22 -16.90
C GLN A 390 7.26 35.46 -18.34
N THR A 391 8.51 35.18 -18.65
CA THR A 391 8.83 34.66 -19.98
C THR A 391 8.44 33.18 -19.98
N THR A 392 7.98 32.65 -21.11
CA THR A 392 7.63 31.24 -21.21
C THR A 392 8.80 30.44 -21.77
N GLY A 393 9.05 29.29 -21.17
CA GLY A 393 10.01 28.31 -21.63
C GLY A 393 9.77 27.02 -20.87
N THR A 394 9.79 25.90 -21.57
CA THR A 394 9.55 24.61 -20.95
C THR A 394 10.46 23.61 -21.62
N ILE A 395 11.15 22.80 -20.82
CA ILE A 395 11.83 21.61 -21.30
C ILE A 395 10.99 20.40 -20.88
N ASN A 396 10.34 19.77 -21.86
CA ASN A 396 9.66 18.49 -21.67
C ASN A 396 10.51 17.39 -22.29
N THR A 397 10.75 16.35 -21.52
CA THR A 397 11.58 15.20 -21.89
C THR A 397 10.84 13.90 -21.65
N TRP A 398 10.65 13.11 -22.70
CA TRP A 398 10.10 11.75 -22.61
C TRP A 398 11.18 10.74 -22.96
N ILE A 399 11.31 9.71 -22.12
CA ILE A 399 12.26 8.63 -22.28
C ILE A 399 11.49 7.32 -22.18
N PHE A 400 11.27 6.66 -23.30
CA PHE A 400 10.63 5.36 -23.39
C PHE A 400 11.70 4.28 -23.48
N ILE A 401 11.69 3.33 -22.55
CA ILE A 401 12.72 2.30 -22.39
C ILE A 401 12.09 0.95 -22.70
N ASN A 402 12.60 0.30 -23.74
CA ASN A 402 12.15 -1.02 -24.18
C ASN A 402 12.86 -2.11 -23.38
N GLY A 403 12.56 -2.17 -22.08
CA GLY A 403 13.07 -3.19 -21.17
C GLY A 403 12.31 -3.22 -19.84
N ARG A 404 12.71 -4.11 -18.93
CA ARG A 404 12.14 -4.23 -17.59
C ARG A 404 13.01 -3.51 -16.58
N LEU A 405 12.44 -2.51 -15.90
CA LEU A 405 13.18 -1.67 -14.95
C LEU A 405 12.78 -1.93 -13.50
N SER A 406 13.78 -1.97 -12.62
CA SER A 406 13.60 -1.84 -11.18
C SER A 406 13.20 -0.40 -10.80
N GLU A 407 12.66 -0.18 -9.59
CA GLU A 407 12.38 1.19 -9.10
C GLU A 407 13.65 2.04 -9.00
N ALA A 408 14.78 1.42 -8.61
CA ALA A 408 16.07 2.09 -8.57
C ALA A 408 16.52 2.54 -9.97
N ALA A 409 16.29 1.72 -10.99
CA ALA A 409 16.58 2.07 -12.38
C ALA A 409 15.72 3.24 -12.88
N PHE A 410 14.41 3.28 -12.55
CA PHE A 410 13.57 4.44 -12.88
C PHE A 410 14.11 5.76 -12.29
N VAL A 411 14.48 5.75 -11.01
CA VAL A 411 15.02 6.93 -10.32
C VAL A 411 16.36 7.33 -10.94
N GLN A 412 17.27 6.37 -11.16
CA GLN A 412 18.57 6.66 -11.77
C GLN A 412 18.44 7.17 -13.20
N SER A 413 17.51 6.65 -14.01
CA SER A 413 17.24 7.16 -15.36
C SER A 413 16.86 8.64 -15.34
N MET A 414 16.03 9.06 -14.38
CA MET A 414 15.63 10.45 -14.22
C MET A 414 16.79 11.36 -13.80
N VAL A 415 17.65 10.89 -12.89
CA VAL A 415 18.88 11.59 -12.47
C VAL A 415 19.84 11.75 -13.64
N THR A 416 20.16 10.64 -14.32
CA THR A 416 21.06 10.60 -15.49
C THR A 416 20.57 11.54 -16.60
N ALA A 417 19.28 11.52 -16.91
CA ALA A 417 18.69 12.43 -17.90
C ALA A 417 18.78 13.90 -17.48
N THR A 418 18.58 14.19 -16.19
CA THR A 418 18.71 15.55 -15.66
C THR A 418 20.15 16.04 -15.76
N GLU A 419 21.14 15.23 -15.40
CA GLU A 419 22.57 15.56 -15.51
C GLU A 419 22.97 15.86 -16.96
N ALA A 420 22.53 15.02 -17.91
CA ALA A 420 22.78 15.22 -19.34
C ALA A 420 22.12 16.51 -19.88
N LYS A 421 20.88 16.80 -19.45
CA LYS A 421 20.20 18.07 -19.77
C LYS A 421 20.97 19.28 -19.25
N VAL A 422 21.42 19.25 -17.99
CA VAL A 422 22.21 20.35 -17.40
C VAL A 422 23.51 20.55 -18.17
N LYS A 423 24.19 19.46 -18.55
CA LYS A 423 25.40 19.53 -19.37
C LYS A 423 25.13 20.21 -20.72
N ALA A 424 24.05 19.85 -21.40
CA ALA A 424 23.66 20.49 -22.66
C ALA A 424 23.38 22.00 -22.49
N LEU A 425 22.64 22.40 -21.45
CA LEU A 425 22.38 23.82 -21.15
C LEU A 425 23.67 24.61 -20.88
N LEU A 426 24.60 24.02 -20.14
CA LEU A 426 25.89 24.62 -19.82
C LEU A 426 26.73 24.83 -21.09
N ASP A 427 26.84 23.79 -21.93
CA ASP A 427 27.63 23.83 -23.17
C ASP A 427 27.04 24.80 -24.21
N PHE A 428 25.71 24.96 -24.22
CA PHE A 428 25.04 26.00 -25.01
C PHE A 428 25.12 27.41 -24.40
N GLY A 429 25.69 27.54 -23.21
CA GLY A 429 25.84 28.82 -22.52
C GLY A 429 24.53 29.44 -22.06
N ILE A 430 23.49 28.62 -21.79
CA ILE A 430 22.20 29.10 -21.30
C ILE A 430 22.36 29.66 -19.88
N LYS A 431 21.87 30.89 -19.67
CA LYS A 431 21.96 31.60 -18.40
C LYS A 431 20.58 31.92 -17.86
N ASP A 432 20.46 31.91 -16.55
CA ASP A 432 19.31 32.49 -15.87
C ASP A 432 19.31 34.01 -16.12
N PRO A 433 18.24 34.59 -16.70
CA PRO A 433 18.20 35.99 -17.08
C PRO A 433 18.18 36.94 -15.88
N VAL A 434 17.81 36.46 -14.69
CA VAL A 434 17.74 37.26 -13.46
C VAL A 434 19.09 37.33 -12.77
N THR A 435 19.81 36.21 -12.72
CA THR A 435 21.04 36.08 -11.92
C THR A 435 22.30 36.20 -12.76
N GLY A 436 22.22 35.94 -14.08
CA GLY A 436 23.36 35.86 -14.98
C GLY A 436 24.22 34.60 -14.81
N THR A 437 23.83 33.69 -13.91
CA THR A 437 24.49 32.39 -13.70
C THR A 437 24.01 31.35 -14.70
N TYR A 438 24.73 30.23 -14.83
CA TYR A 438 24.34 29.16 -15.75
C TYR A 438 23.04 28.49 -15.30
N ALA A 439 22.14 28.25 -16.24
CA ALA A 439 20.87 27.60 -15.96
C ALA A 439 21.05 26.09 -15.78
N THR A 440 20.25 25.52 -14.88
CA THR A 440 20.14 24.07 -14.64
C THR A 440 18.83 23.49 -15.15
N GLY A 441 17.93 24.32 -15.67
CA GLY A 441 16.62 23.93 -16.20
C GLY A 441 15.76 25.14 -16.50
N THR A 442 14.44 24.93 -16.53
CA THR A 442 13.43 25.99 -16.50
C THR A 442 12.50 25.86 -15.29
N SER A 443 11.62 26.85 -15.07
CA SER A 443 10.67 26.82 -13.96
C SER A 443 9.54 25.81 -14.13
N THR A 444 9.40 25.22 -15.32
CA THR A 444 8.28 24.34 -15.72
C THR A 444 8.76 23.03 -16.34
N ASP A 445 10.03 22.65 -16.11
CA ASP A 445 10.60 21.42 -16.64
C ASP A 445 9.80 20.19 -16.23
N SER A 446 9.54 19.31 -17.19
CA SER A 446 8.91 18.01 -16.94
C SER A 446 9.70 16.88 -17.58
N ILE A 447 9.85 15.78 -16.84
CA ILE A 447 10.53 14.57 -17.30
C ILE A 447 9.66 13.35 -17.06
N LEU A 448 9.65 12.45 -18.04
CA LEU A 448 8.94 11.18 -18.02
C LEU A 448 9.91 10.06 -18.37
N ILE A 449 9.94 9.04 -17.51
CA ILE A 449 10.52 7.74 -17.81
C ILE A 449 9.37 6.74 -17.95
N ALA A 450 9.29 6.03 -19.06
CA ALA A 450 8.29 4.99 -19.33
C ALA A 450 8.98 3.69 -19.74
N SER A 451 8.49 2.53 -19.29
CA SER A 451 9.09 1.22 -19.60
C SER A 451 8.01 0.19 -19.90
N ILE A 452 8.29 -0.68 -20.88
CA ILE A 452 7.40 -1.79 -21.27
C ILE A 452 7.28 -2.88 -20.20
N GLN A 453 8.20 -2.90 -19.21
CA GLN A 453 8.28 -3.90 -18.13
C GLN A 453 8.40 -5.36 -18.62
N GLN A 454 9.00 -5.56 -19.80
CA GLN A 454 9.26 -6.86 -20.41
C GLN A 454 10.74 -7.04 -20.75
N GLY A 455 11.16 -8.28 -20.99
CA GLY A 455 12.55 -8.62 -21.28
C GLY A 455 13.43 -8.72 -20.04
N THR A 456 14.75 -8.63 -20.25
CA THR A 456 15.76 -8.74 -19.18
C THR A 456 15.61 -7.60 -18.18
N GLU A 457 15.69 -7.92 -16.89
CA GLU A 457 15.61 -6.93 -15.82
C GLU A 457 16.88 -6.07 -15.76
N VAL A 458 16.70 -4.76 -15.84
CA VAL A 458 17.72 -3.74 -15.63
C VAL A 458 17.60 -3.21 -14.21
N GLN A 459 18.58 -3.53 -13.38
CA GLN A 459 18.56 -3.13 -11.97
C GLN A 459 19.00 -1.68 -11.75
N TYR A 460 19.87 -1.15 -12.62
CA TYR A 460 20.51 0.16 -12.44
C TYR A 460 20.64 0.91 -13.77
N ALA A 461 20.46 2.23 -13.72
CA ALA A 461 20.52 3.16 -14.85
C ALA A 461 21.45 4.36 -14.60
N GLY A 462 22.40 4.20 -13.67
CA GLY A 462 23.43 5.22 -13.42
C GLY A 462 24.30 5.48 -14.65
N THR A 463 24.94 6.64 -14.70
CA THR A 463 25.64 7.17 -15.89
C THR A 463 26.63 6.21 -16.58
N ILE A 464 27.24 5.27 -15.87
CA ILE A 464 28.20 4.30 -16.43
C ILE A 464 27.54 3.01 -16.98
N THR A 465 26.27 2.76 -16.67
CA THR A 465 25.58 1.54 -17.10
C THR A 465 25.16 1.65 -18.57
N PRO A 466 24.90 0.53 -19.28
CA PRO A 466 24.46 0.58 -20.68
C PRO A 466 23.23 1.47 -20.89
N LEU A 467 22.20 1.30 -20.05
CA LEU A 467 21.01 2.15 -20.09
C LEU A 467 21.33 3.62 -19.76
N GLY A 468 22.19 3.86 -18.76
CA GLY A 468 22.60 5.22 -18.41
C GLY A 468 23.38 5.93 -19.51
N ASN A 469 24.25 5.22 -20.24
CA ASN A 469 24.98 5.73 -21.39
C ASN A 469 24.02 6.13 -22.53
N LEU A 470 23.07 5.26 -22.87
CA LEU A 470 22.05 5.54 -23.88
C LEU A 470 21.23 6.79 -23.53
N ILE A 471 20.75 6.87 -22.29
CA ILE A 471 19.99 8.03 -21.81
C ILE A 471 20.85 9.30 -21.83
N SER A 472 22.06 9.25 -21.29
CA SER A 472 22.94 10.43 -21.21
C SER A 472 23.26 10.99 -22.60
N LYS A 473 23.70 10.11 -23.51
CA LYS A 473 24.04 10.47 -24.88
C LYS A 473 22.81 11.01 -25.61
N GLY A 474 21.70 10.28 -25.55
CA GLY A 474 20.51 10.64 -26.31
C GLY A 474 19.83 11.92 -25.80
N ILE A 475 19.81 12.15 -24.48
CA ILE A 475 19.32 13.42 -23.94
C ILE A 475 20.22 14.57 -24.33
N TYR A 476 21.54 14.43 -24.20
CA TYR A 476 22.47 15.50 -24.57
C TYR A 476 22.33 15.87 -26.05
N GLU A 477 22.29 14.88 -26.95
CA GLU A 477 22.11 15.10 -28.39
C GLU A 477 20.76 15.75 -28.73
N CYS A 478 19.65 15.20 -28.22
CA CYS A 478 18.31 15.75 -28.47
C CYS A 478 18.18 17.18 -27.92
N MET A 479 18.69 17.43 -26.72
CA MET A 479 18.68 18.77 -26.12
C MET A 479 19.48 19.77 -26.95
N THR A 480 20.69 19.41 -27.38
CA THR A 480 21.56 20.28 -28.19
C THR A 480 20.82 20.73 -29.46
N ILE A 481 20.23 19.79 -30.19
CA ILE A 481 19.46 20.07 -31.41
C ILE A 481 18.22 20.92 -31.10
N SER A 482 17.46 20.59 -30.04
CA SER A 482 16.26 21.36 -29.67
C SER A 482 16.60 22.81 -29.31
N LEU A 483 17.71 23.04 -28.60
CA LEU A 483 18.19 24.38 -28.25
C LEU A 483 18.63 25.18 -29.49
N GLU A 484 19.28 24.51 -30.45
CA GLU A 484 19.65 25.06 -31.75
C GLU A 484 18.41 25.53 -32.54
N ASN A 485 17.39 24.66 -32.64
CA ASN A 485 16.12 24.97 -33.29
C ASN A 485 15.42 26.16 -32.62
N TYR A 486 15.32 26.15 -31.29
CA TYR A 486 14.71 27.23 -30.52
C TYR A 486 15.43 28.57 -30.75
N LYS A 487 16.77 28.58 -30.72
CA LYS A 487 17.59 29.78 -30.96
C LYS A 487 17.42 30.32 -32.38
N ASN A 488 17.40 29.45 -33.39
CA ASN A 488 17.25 29.85 -34.79
C ASN A 488 15.91 30.54 -35.05
N ARG A 489 14.81 30.08 -34.42
CA ARG A 489 13.51 30.74 -34.57
C ARG A 489 13.40 32.10 -33.88
N HIS A 490 14.10 32.30 -32.76
CA HIS A 490 14.09 33.58 -32.03
C HIS A 490 15.14 34.58 -32.54
N SER A 491 16.00 34.15 -33.48
CA SER A 491 16.97 35.01 -34.17
C SER A 491 16.42 35.57 -35.51
N LEU A 492 15.28 35.06 -35.97
CA LEU A 492 14.47 35.54 -37.09
C LEU A 492 13.33 36.43 -36.55
#